data_AF-A0AA96M6K9-F1
#
_entry.id   AF-A0AA96M6K9-F1
#
_cell.length_a   1.000
_cell.length_b   1.000
_cell.length_c   1.000
_cell.angle_alpha   90.00
_cell.angle_beta   90.00
_cell.angle_gamma   90.00
#
_symmetry.space_group_name_H-M   'P 1'
#
loop_
_entity.id
_entity.type
_entity.pdbx_description
1 polymer ?
#
loop_
_entity_poly.entity_id
_entity_poly.type
_entity_poly.pdbx_seq_one_letter_code
_entity_poly.pdbx_strand_id
1 'polypeptide(L)'
;MNQKSWLLNLSLLKTHPAYRAVFIARFISILSLGLLGVAVPVQIQTMTHSSWLVGLSVTLTGGAMFIGLMVGGVLADRYERKTLILLARGTCGVGFIGLCLNALLPEPSLIAIYALGLWDGFFASLGVTALLAATPALVGRENLMQAGAITMLTVRLGSVISPMVGGLLLATGNVAWNYGLAAAGTFITTLTLLRLPLLPPPPQPREHPLKSLMAAIRFLFSNPLIGGIALLGGLLTMASAVRVLYPALAGEWQMSASEIGVLYAAIPLGAALGALTSGNLAQSARPGLIMLLATLASFIAIGFFSLMPVWALGVLCLVIFGWLSAISSLLQYTLIQTQTPEGMLGRINGLWTAQNVTGDAIGAAILGGLGAIMTPAASASSSGFVLAIVGVILLAVLVELRRFRQNL
;
A
#
# COMPACT_ATOMS: atom_id res chain seq x y z
N MET A 1 -16.57 37.69 -6.92
CA MET A 1 -15.40 37.46 -6.04
C MET A 1 -15.42 36.01 -5.58
N ASN A 2 -14.69 35.13 -6.27
CA ASN A 2 -14.64 33.70 -5.97
C ASN A 2 -13.87 33.48 -4.67
N GLN A 3 -14.57 33.18 -3.57
CA GLN A 3 -13.95 32.58 -2.40
C GLN A 3 -13.35 31.24 -2.85
N LYS A 4 -12.02 31.15 -2.92
CA LYS A 4 -11.31 29.89 -3.05
C LYS A 4 -11.62 29.08 -1.79
N SER A 5 -12.64 28.24 -1.86
CA SER A 5 -12.94 27.24 -0.83
C SER A 5 -11.68 26.42 -0.61
N TRP A 6 -11.11 26.52 0.59
CA TRP A 6 -9.98 25.71 1.05
C TRP A 6 -10.38 24.23 1.25
N LEU A 7 -11.69 23.94 1.21
CA LEU A 7 -12.25 22.59 1.33
C LEU A 7 -12.27 21.88 -0.03
N LEU A 8 -11.97 20.58 0.02
CA LEU A 8 -11.90 19.69 -1.14
C LEU A 8 -13.25 19.70 -1.89
N ASN A 9 -13.23 20.09 -3.17
CA ASN A 9 -14.45 20.20 -3.96
C ASN A 9 -15.01 18.80 -4.26
N LEU A 10 -16.17 18.46 -3.72
CA LEU A 10 -16.85 17.17 -3.90
C LEU A 10 -17.91 17.18 -5.01
N SER A 11 -17.93 18.20 -5.87
CA SER A 11 -18.94 18.38 -6.93
C SER A 11 -19.07 17.16 -7.86
N LEU A 12 -17.95 16.46 -8.15
CA LEU A 12 -17.95 15.27 -9.02
C LEU A 12 -18.85 14.15 -8.50
N LEU A 13 -18.98 14.00 -7.18
CA LEU A 13 -19.85 12.98 -6.59
C LEU A 13 -21.33 13.27 -6.85
N LYS A 14 -21.69 14.54 -7.07
CA LYS A 14 -23.06 14.94 -7.41
C LYS A 14 -23.31 14.84 -8.91
N THR A 15 -22.36 15.31 -9.74
CA THR A 15 -22.53 15.46 -11.18
C THR A 15 -22.28 14.18 -11.98
N HIS A 16 -21.41 13.28 -11.52
CA HIS A 16 -21.04 12.06 -12.25
C HIS A 16 -21.53 10.80 -11.52
N PRO A 17 -22.71 10.24 -11.85
CA PRO A 17 -23.29 9.11 -11.11
C PRO A 17 -22.44 7.84 -11.21
N ALA A 18 -21.79 7.58 -12.34
CA ALA A 18 -20.88 6.44 -12.51
C ALA A 18 -19.63 6.59 -11.63
N TYR A 19 -19.06 7.79 -11.56
CA TYR A 19 -17.93 8.07 -10.67
C TYR A 19 -18.32 7.99 -9.19
N ARG A 20 -19.53 8.46 -8.82
CA ARG A 20 -20.05 8.28 -7.46
C ARG A 20 -20.15 6.80 -7.07
N ALA A 21 -20.59 5.93 -7.98
CA ALA A 21 -20.62 4.49 -7.73
C ALA A 21 -19.21 3.92 -7.50
N VAL A 22 -18.23 4.32 -8.33
CA VAL A 22 -16.81 3.97 -8.14
C VAL A 22 -16.27 4.48 -6.81
N PHE A 23 -16.59 5.71 -6.42
CA PHE A 23 -16.15 6.28 -5.15
C PHE A 23 -16.65 5.47 -3.95
N ILE A 24 -17.96 5.17 -3.90
CA ILE A 24 -18.56 4.36 -2.84
C ILE A 24 -17.93 2.97 -2.82
N ALA A 25 -17.82 2.34 -4.00
CA ALA A 25 -17.18 1.04 -4.13
C ALA A 25 -15.72 1.06 -3.65
N ARG A 26 -14.96 2.11 -4.01
CA ARG A 26 -13.55 2.24 -3.63
C ARG A 26 -13.41 2.44 -2.12
N PHE A 27 -14.23 3.30 -1.51
CA PHE A 27 -14.21 3.53 -0.08
C PHE A 27 -14.49 2.25 0.71
N ILE A 28 -15.59 1.56 0.41
CA ILE A 28 -15.93 0.28 1.07
C ILE A 28 -14.82 -0.75 0.83
N SER A 29 -14.28 -0.84 -0.39
CA SER A 29 -13.18 -1.77 -0.70
C SER A 29 -11.92 -1.50 0.13
N ILE A 30 -11.55 -0.23 0.34
CA ILE A 30 -10.39 0.12 1.17
C ILE A 30 -10.65 -0.29 2.62
N LEU A 31 -11.89 -0.11 3.11
CA LEU A 31 -12.25 -0.58 4.43
C LEU A 31 -12.15 -2.11 4.53
N SER A 32 -12.74 -2.85 3.60
CA SER A 32 -12.68 -4.31 3.55
C SER A 32 -11.25 -4.84 3.49
N LEU A 33 -10.39 -4.28 2.63
CA LEU A 33 -8.99 -4.70 2.52
C LEU A 33 -8.19 -4.41 3.80
N GLY A 34 -8.48 -3.31 4.49
CA GLY A 34 -7.83 -3.02 5.77
C GLY A 34 -8.24 -3.99 6.89
N LEU A 35 -9.50 -4.46 6.91
CA LEU A 35 -9.92 -5.52 7.83
C LEU A 35 -9.09 -6.80 7.61
N LEU A 36 -8.92 -7.20 6.34
CA LEU A 36 -8.10 -8.36 5.97
C LEU A 36 -6.63 -8.18 6.34
N GLY A 37 -6.11 -6.96 6.15
CA GLY A 37 -4.74 -6.60 6.48
C GLY A 37 -4.38 -6.75 7.96
N VAL A 38 -5.37 -6.74 8.85
CA VAL A 38 -5.20 -7.04 10.29
C VAL A 38 -5.56 -8.50 10.58
N ALA A 39 -6.70 -8.97 10.06
CA ALA A 39 -7.25 -10.29 10.34
C ALA A 39 -6.33 -11.45 9.93
N VAL A 40 -5.77 -11.40 8.72
CA VAL A 40 -4.95 -12.51 8.18
C VAL A 40 -3.66 -12.68 9.00
N PRO A 41 -2.85 -11.64 9.24
CA PRO A 41 -1.65 -11.78 10.08
C PRO A 41 -1.95 -12.24 11.50
N VAL A 42 -3.00 -11.68 12.12
CA VAL A 42 -3.39 -12.05 13.48
C VAL A 42 -3.83 -13.51 13.54
N GLN A 43 -4.68 -13.97 12.62
CA GLN A 43 -5.13 -15.37 12.59
C GLN A 43 -3.96 -16.34 12.43
N ILE A 44 -3.05 -16.08 11.50
CA ILE A 44 -1.88 -16.96 11.28
C ILE A 44 -1.00 -16.99 12.54
N GLN A 45 -0.75 -15.84 13.16
CA GLN A 45 0.06 -15.78 14.39
C GLN A 45 -0.64 -16.50 15.55
N THR A 46 -1.95 -16.34 15.74
CA THR A 46 -2.70 -17.01 16.81
C THR A 46 -2.71 -18.52 16.62
N MET A 47 -2.78 -19.01 15.38
CA MET A 47 -2.79 -20.44 15.08
C MET A 47 -1.41 -21.10 15.17
N THR A 48 -0.35 -20.38 14.80
CA THR A 48 0.97 -20.99 14.57
C THR A 48 2.06 -20.49 15.50
N HIS A 49 1.83 -19.37 16.17
CA HIS A 49 2.82 -18.62 16.96
C HIS A 49 4.11 -18.27 16.18
N SER A 50 4.07 -18.28 14.85
CA SER A 50 5.25 -18.12 13.99
C SER A 50 5.16 -16.91 13.08
N SER A 51 6.03 -15.91 13.32
CA SER A 51 6.14 -14.73 12.46
C SER A 51 6.67 -15.04 11.05
N TRP A 52 7.37 -16.17 10.89
CA TRP A 52 7.77 -16.67 9.57
C TRP A 52 6.56 -16.98 8.69
N LEU A 53 5.56 -17.66 9.24
CA LEU A 53 4.36 -18.05 8.49
C LEU A 53 3.50 -16.82 8.16
N VAL A 54 3.46 -15.82 9.04
CA VAL A 54 2.84 -14.51 8.74
C VAL A 54 3.57 -13.83 7.59
N GLY A 55 4.90 -13.75 7.64
CA GLY A 55 5.72 -13.13 6.60
C GLY A 55 5.60 -13.86 5.25
N LEU A 56 5.56 -15.20 5.28
CA LEU A 56 5.32 -16.02 4.11
C LEU A 56 3.96 -15.73 3.48
N SER A 57 2.89 -15.59 4.28
CA SER A 57 1.57 -15.22 3.78
C SER A 57 1.58 -13.91 3.01
N VAL A 58 2.19 -12.87 3.59
CA VAL A 58 2.27 -11.54 2.96
C VAL A 58 3.13 -11.59 1.69
N THR A 59 4.22 -12.35 1.73
CA THR A 59 5.11 -12.56 0.59
C THR A 59 4.41 -13.25 -0.57
N LEU A 60 3.68 -14.34 -0.28
CA LEU A 60 2.90 -15.09 -1.28
C LEU A 60 1.82 -14.20 -1.91
N THR A 61 1.01 -13.53 -1.10
CA THR A 61 0.00 -12.59 -1.58
C THR A 61 0.63 -11.48 -2.43
N GLY A 62 1.75 -10.89 -2.00
CA GLY A 62 2.47 -9.87 -2.76
C GLY A 62 3.02 -10.39 -4.10
N GLY A 63 3.52 -11.63 -4.14
CA GLY A 63 3.92 -12.31 -5.37
C GLY A 63 2.75 -12.46 -6.35
N ALA A 64 1.59 -12.92 -5.86
CA ALA A 64 0.38 -13.02 -6.67
C ALA A 64 -0.13 -11.64 -7.13
N MET A 65 -0.05 -10.61 -6.29
CA MET A 65 -0.35 -9.23 -6.66
C MET A 65 0.56 -8.72 -7.78
N PHE A 66 1.86 -9.02 -7.73
CA PHE A 66 2.78 -8.63 -8.79
C PHE A 66 2.41 -9.30 -10.13
N ILE A 67 2.12 -10.60 -10.11
CA ILE A 67 1.68 -11.34 -11.30
C ILE A 67 0.35 -10.76 -11.83
N GLY A 68 -0.62 -10.51 -10.95
CA GLY A 68 -1.92 -9.97 -11.31
C GLY A 68 -1.85 -8.52 -11.81
N LEU A 69 -0.92 -7.69 -11.33
CA LEU A 69 -0.63 -6.37 -11.91
C LEU A 69 -0.14 -6.49 -13.37
N MET A 70 0.78 -7.44 -13.63
CA MET A 70 1.34 -7.64 -14.96
C MET A 70 0.28 -8.18 -15.95
N VAL A 71 -0.47 -9.19 -15.53
CA VAL A 71 -1.54 -9.80 -16.34
C VAL A 71 -2.71 -8.83 -16.51
N GLY A 72 -3.10 -8.15 -15.44
CA GLY A 72 -4.23 -7.20 -15.43
C GLY A 72 -4.03 -6.01 -16.35
N GLY A 73 -2.79 -5.55 -16.53
CA GLY A 73 -2.46 -4.55 -17.55
C GLY A 73 -2.76 -5.03 -18.97
N VAL A 74 -2.31 -6.24 -19.33
CA VAL A 74 -2.56 -6.84 -20.65
C VAL A 74 -4.05 -7.10 -20.87
N LEU A 75 -4.74 -7.62 -19.86
CA LEU A 75 -6.16 -7.91 -19.96
C LEU A 75 -6.99 -6.63 -20.09
N ALA A 76 -6.68 -5.57 -19.34
CA ALA A 76 -7.39 -4.28 -19.40
C ALA A 76 -7.24 -3.53 -20.73
N ASP A 77 -6.24 -3.92 -21.54
CA ASP A 77 -6.03 -3.41 -22.89
C ASP A 77 -6.72 -4.27 -23.96
N ARG A 78 -7.06 -5.54 -23.67
CA ARG A 78 -7.69 -6.47 -24.62
C ARG A 78 -9.18 -6.67 -24.40
N TYR A 79 -9.61 -6.61 -23.15
CA TYR A 79 -10.98 -6.92 -22.73
C TYR A 79 -11.67 -5.68 -22.17
N GLU A 80 -12.99 -5.76 -22.10
CA GLU A 80 -13.85 -4.71 -21.57
C GLU A 80 -13.59 -4.52 -20.06
N ARG A 81 -13.35 -3.27 -19.64
CA ARG A 81 -12.80 -2.97 -18.32
C ARG A 81 -13.82 -3.18 -17.20
N LYS A 82 -15.11 -2.92 -17.43
CA LYS A 82 -16.16 -3.18 -16.43
C LYS A 82 -16.21 -4.66 -16.08
N THR A 83 -16.14 -5.55 -17.07
CA THR A 83 -16.18 -7.00 -16.92
C THR A 83 -15.00 -7.48 -16.08
N LEU A 84 -13.79 -6.99 -16.37
CA LEU A 84 -12.61 -7.31 -15.57
C LEU A 84 -12.73 -6.83 -14.12
N ILE A 85 -13.25 -5.61 -13.90
CA ILE A 85 -13.48 -5.06 -12.56
C ILE A 85 -14.49 -5.93 -11.79
N LEU A 86 -15.61 -6.30 -12.41
CA LEU A 86 -16.66 -7.10 -11.79
C LEU A 86 -16.19 -8.52 -11.48
N LEU A 87 -15.46 -9.15 -12.41
CA LEU A 87 -14.88 -10.47 -12.21
C LEU A 87 -13.91 -10.45 -11.04
N ALA A 88 -12.95 -9.53 -11.04
CA ALA A 88 -11.99 -9.37 -9.95
C ALA A 88 -12.67 -9.19 -8.59
N ARG A 89 -13.68 -8.30 -8.51
CA ARG A 89 -14.37 -8.03 -7.24
C ARG A 89 -15.23 -9.22 -6.80
N GLY A 90 -15.94 -9.86 -7.72
CA GLY A 90 -16.73 -11.05 -7.43
C GLY A 90 -15.88 -12.21 -6.91
N THR A 91 -14.74 -12.49 -7.56
CA THR A 91 -13.84 -13.57 -7.16
C THR A 91 -13.14 -13.29 -5.83
N CYS A 92 -12.74 -12.05 -5.55
CA CYS A 92 -12.25 -11.64 -4.23
C CYS A 92 -13.33 -11.83 -3.15
N GLY A 93 -14.58 -11.43 -3.41
CA GLY A 93 -15.69 -11.61 -2.48
C GLY A 93 -15.94 -13.07 -2.11
N VAL A 94 -15.89 -13.97 -3.09
CA VAL A 94 -15.93 -15.43 -2.84
C VAL A 94 -14.73 -15.89 -2.02
N GLY A 95 -13.53 -15.38 -2.30
CA GLY A 95 -12.33 -15.66 -1.52
C GLY A 95 -12.47 -15.26 -0.04
N PHE A 96 -13.09 -14.11 0.23
CA PHE A 96 -13.34 -13.64 1.60
C PHE A 96 -14.39 -14.47 2.33
N ILE A 97 -15.41 -14.99 1.63
CA ILE A 97 -16.31 -16.00 2.19
C ILE A 97 -15.50 -17.26 2.54
N GLY A 98 -14.61 -17.71 1.66
CA GLY A 98 -13.71 -18.83 1.94
C GLY A 98 -12.89 -18.64 3.20
N LEU A 99 -12.30 -17.44 3.40
CA LEU A 99 -11.55 -17.10 4.62
C LEU A 99 -12.46 -17.10 5.86
N CYS A 100 -13.67 -16.57 5.74
CA CYS A 100 -14.66 -16.56 6.81
C CYS A 100 -15.04 -17.98 7.24
N LEU A 101 -15.39 -18.84 6.27
CA LEU A 101 -15.73 -20.24 6.54
C LEU A 101 -14.55 -21.00 7.15
N ASN A 102 -13.34 -20.80 6.63
CA ASN A 102 -12.13 -21.41 7.18
C ASN A 102 -11.87 -20.97 8.64
N ALA A 103 -12.13 -19.70 8.98
CA ALA A 103 -11.99 -19.18 10.33
C ALA A 103 -13.06 -19.69 11.32
N LEU A 104 -14.19 -20.18 10.83
CA LEU A 104 -15.27 -20.77 11.63
C LEU A 104 -15.08 -22.28 11.86
N LEU A 105 -14.15 -22.91 11.16
CA LEU A 105 -13.82 -24.32 11.40
C LEU A 105 -13.21 -24.49 12.81
N PRO A 106 -13.45 -25.64 13.47
CA PRO A 106 -12.79 -25.97 14.74
C PRO A 106 -11.25 -25.94 14.62
N GLU A 107 -10.74 -26.40 13.48
CA GLU A 107 -9.32 -26.35 13.11
C GLU A 107 -9.17 -25.61 11.77
N PRO A 108 -8.93 -24.29 11.78
CA PRO A 108 -8.72 -23.55 10.56
C PRO A 108 -7.49 -24.05 9.79
N SER A 109 -7.58 -24.10 8.46
CA SER A 109 -6.47 -24.55 7.61
C SER A 109 -5.56 -23.38 7.23
N LEU A 110 -4.26 -23.48 7.53
CA LEU A 110 -3.25 -22.51 7.09
C LEU A 110 -3.08 -22.53 5.57
N ILE A 111 -3.15 -23.71 4.96
CA ILE A 111 -3.01 -23.87 3.50
C ILE A 111 -4.16 -23.14 2.78
N ALA A 112 -5.38 -23.20 3.33
CA ALA A 112 -6.51 -22.46 2.79
C ALA A 112 -6.27 -20.94 2.85
N ILE A 113 -5.70 -20.42 3.95
CA ILE A 113 -5.36 -18.99 4.07
C ILE A 113 -4.35 -18.58 2.99
N TYR A 114 -3.31 -19.38 2.75
CA TYR A 114 -2.33 -19.10 1.69
C TYR A 114 -2.94 -19.16 0.28
N ALA A 115 -3.73 -20.19 -0.01
CA ALA A 115 -4.37 -20.34 -1.31
C ALA A 115 -5.34 -19.17 -1.59
N LEU A 116 -6.13 -18.77 -0.58
CA LEU A 116 -7.06 -17.64 -0.69
C LEU A 116 -6.35 -16.28 -0.72
N GLY A 117 -5.22 -16.14 -0.04
CA GLY A 117 -4.35 -14.95 -0.13
C GLY A 117 -3.71 -14.79 -1.50
N LEU A 118 -3.20 -15.89 -2.09
CA LEU A 118 -2.71 -15.91 -3.48
C LEU A 118 -3.82 -15.54 -4.46
N TRP A 119 -5.00 -16.14 -4.28
CA TRP A 119 -6.18 -15.85 -5.10
C TRP A 119 -6.57 -14.37 -5.03
N ASP A 120 -6.73 -13.83 -3.82
CA ASP A 120 -7.08 -12.42 -3.62
C ASP A 120 -6.00 -11.49 -4.19
N GLY A 121 -4.72 -11.74 -3.92
CA GLY A 121 -3.64 -10.91 -4.44
C GLY A 121 -3.67 -10.79 -5.96
N PHE A 122 -3.86 -11.91 -6.66
CA PHE A 122 -3.95 -11.94 -8.12
C PHE A 122 -5.18 -11.18 -8.65
N PHE A 123 -6.38 -11.47 -8.14
CA PHE A 123 -7.60 -10.84 -8.65
C PHE A 123 -7.76 -9.38 -8.21
N ALA A 124 -7.38 -9.03 -6.98
CA ALA A 124 -7.45 -7.66 -6.48
C ALA A 124 -6.58 -6.72 -7.30
N SER A 125 -5.35 -7.14 -7.64
CA SER A 125 -4.44 -6.34 -8.47
C SER A 125 -4.96 -6.15 -9.89
N LEU A 126 -5.56 -7.18 -10.50
CA LEU A 126 -6.25 -7.10 -11.80
C LEU A 126 -7.39 -6.08 -11.75
N GLY A 127 -8.21 -6.11 -10.69
CA GLY A 127 -9.30 -5.15 -10.49
C GLY A 127 -8.79 -3.71 -10.34
N VAL A 128 -7.65 -3.51 -9.66
CA VAL A 128 -7.03 -2.19 -9.50
C VAL A 128 -6.53 -1.64 -10.85
N THR A 129 -5.84 -2.46 -11.66
CA THR A 129 -5.34 -1.99 -12.97
C THR A 129 -6.47 -1.64 -13.92
N ALA A 130 -7.52 -2.47 -13.98
CA ALA A 130 -8.69 -2.21 -14.81
C ALA A 130 -9.43 -0.92 -14.37
N LEU A 131 -9.55 -0.69 -13.05
CA LEU A 131 -10.17 0.52 -12.51
C LEU A 131 -9.37 1.78 -12.82
N LEU A 132 -8.04 1.77 -12.62
CA LEU A 132 -7.18 2.90 -12.94
C LEU A 132 -7.25 3.26 -14.43
N ALA A 133 -7.31 2.26 -15.30
CA ALA A 133 -7.48 2.46 -16.74
C ALA A 133 -8.87 3.01 -17.10
N ALA A 134 -9.91 2.66 -16.33
CA ALA A 134 -11.28 3.12 -16.53
C ALA A 134 -11.53 4.56 -16.04
N THR A 135 -10.81 5.04 -15.03
CA THR A 135 -11.05 6.36 -14.39
C THR A 135 -11.18 7.52 -15.39
N PRO A 136 -10.31 7.70 -16.39
CA PRO A 136 -10.43 8.82 -17.34
C PRO A 136 -11.72 8.81 -18.15
N ALA A 137 -12.26 7.63 -18.47
CA ALA A 137 -13.52 7.49 -19.20
C ALA A 137 -14.75 7.78 -18.32
N LEU A 138 -14.61 7.74 -16.99
CA LEU A 138 -15.71 7.94 -16.04
C LEU A 138 -15.88 9.39 -15.61
N VAL A 139 -14.80 10.18 -15.57
CA VAL A 139 -14.83 11.57 -15.09
C VAL A 139 -14.47 12.60 -16.15
N GLY A 140 -13.93 12.20 -17.31
CA GLY A 140 -13.34 13.14 -18.26
C GLY A 140 -11.93 13.57 -17.85
N ARG A 141 -11.11 13.98 -18.83
CA ARG A 141 -9.68 14.29 -18.60
C ARG A 141 -9.49 15.54 -17.74
N GLU A 142 -10.40 16.49 -17.89
CA GLU A 142 -10.46 17.77 -17.19
C GLU A 142 -10.68 17.61 -15.67
N ASN A 143 -11.33 16.52 -15.25
CA ASN A 143 -11.68 16.26 -13.85
C ASN A 143 -10.71 15.29 -13.16
N LEU A 144 -9.67 14.80 -13.85
CA LEU A 144 -8.75 13.78 -13.33
C LEU A 144 -8.04 14.21 -12.04
N MET A 145 -7.61 15.48 -11.96
CA MET A 145 -6.95 16.00 -10.76
C MET A 145 -7.88 15.98 -9.54
N GLN A 146 -9.14 16.42 -9.73
CA GLN A 146 -10.15 16.42 -8.68
C GLN A 146 -10.55 14.99 -8.29
N ALA A 147 -10.71 14.09 -9.25
CA ALA A 147 -10.98 12.68 -8.98
C ALA A 147 -9.82 12.00 -8.22
N GLY A 148 -8.58 12.33 -8.59
CA GLY A 148 -7.36 11.89 -7.89
C GLY A 148 -7.33 12.38 -6.45
N ALA A 149 -7.61 13.66 -6.20
CA ALA A 149 -7.66 14.24 -4.86
C ALA A 149 -8.70 13.56 -3.96
N ILE A 150 -9.92 13.34 -4.49
CA ILE A 150 -10.99 12.61 -3.78
C ILE A 150 -10.52 11.19 -3.44
N THR A 151 -9.98 10.47 -4.43
CA THR A 151 -9.50 9.09 -4.24
C THR A 151 -8.38 9.00 -3.20
N MET A 152 -7.45 9.95 -3.22
CA MET A 152 -6.35 10.02 -2.27
C MET A 152 -6.87 10.23 -0.84
N LEU A 153 -7.82 11.16 -0.64
CA LEU A 153 -8.45 11.37 0.66
C LEU A 153 -9.14 10.08 1.15
N THR A 154 -9.90 9.41 0.28
CA THR A 154 -10.57 8.14 0.57
C THR A 154 -9.59 7.07 1.02
N VAL A 155 -8.46 6.92 0.32
CA VAL A 155 -7.40 5.96 0.68
C VAL A 155 -6.78 6.30 2.04
N ARG A 156 -6.45 7.57 2.29
CA ARG A 156 -5.85 8.00 3.56
C ARG A 156 -6.78 7.73 4.74
N LEU A 157 -8.02 8.19 4.69
CA LEU A 157 -9.00 7.95 5.75
C LEU A 157 -9.26 6.45 5.94
N GLY A 158 -9.48 5.72 4.84
CA GLY A 158 -9.74 4.29 4.89
C GLY A 158 -8.57 3.51 5.50
N SER A 159 -7.32 3.85 5.16
CA SER A 159 -6.12 3.20 5.68
C SER A 159 -5.89 3.40 7.18
N VAL A 160 -6.47 4.45 7.79
CA VAL A 160 -6.41 4.69 9.24
C VAL A 160 -7.60 4.05 9.95
N ILE A 161 -8.81 4.24 9.43
CA ILE A 161 -10.05 3.79 10.08
C ILE A 161 -10.15 2.27 10.05
N SER A 162 -9.82 1.65 8.92
CA SER A 162 -10.08 0.22 8.73
C SER A 162 -9.29 -0.70 9.66
N PRO A 163 -8.00 -0.49 9.95
CA PRO A 163 -7.31 -1.35 10.90
C PRO A 163 -7.79 -1.15 12.33
N MET A 164 -8.21 0.07 12.71
CA MET A 164 -8.81 0.33 14.03
C MET A 164 -10.13 -0.42 14.20
N VAL A 165 -11.00 -0.36 13.18
CA VAL A 165 -12.25 -1.15 13.16
C VAL A 165 -11.94 -2.64 13.18
N GLY A 166 -10.93 -3.09 12.41
CA GLY A 166 -10.53 -4.49 12.37
C GLY A 166 -10.04 -5.02 13.70
N GLY A 167 -9.18 -4.26 14.40
CA GLY A 167 -8.75 -4.59 15.77
C GLY A 167 -9.92 -4.64 16.75
N LEU A 168 -10.86 -3.68 16.66
CA LEU A 168 -12.05 -3.70 17.52
C LEU A 168 -12.91 -4.94 17.29
N LEU A 169 -13.11 -5.35 16.04
CA LEU A 169 -13.84 -6.56 15.68
C LEU A 169 -13.13 -7.83 16.16
N LEU A 170 -11.80 -7.83 16.17
CA LEU A 170 -11.01 -8.93 16.75
C LEU A 170 -11.13 -8.98 18.29
N ALA A 171 -11.34 -7.85 18.96
CA ALA A 171 -11.49 -7.79 20.41
C ALA A 171 -12.89 -8.20 20.89
N THR A 172 -13.93 -7.84 20.13
CA THR A 172 -15.33 -8.12 20.49
C THR A 172 -15.86 -9.42 19.91
N GLY A 173 -15.19 -9.99 18.91
CA GLY A 173 -15.62 -11.19 18.22
C GLY A 173 -14.48 -12.01 17.62
N ASN A 174 -14.84 -13.08 16.90
CA ASN A 174 -13.89 -13.92 16.17
C ASN A 174 -13.39 -13.21 14.89
N VAL A 175 -12.19 -13.55 14.42
CA VAL A 175 -11.61 -13.08 13.14
C VAL A 175 -12.54 -13.29 11.94
N ALA A 176 -13.46 -14.27 12.02
CA ALA A 176 -14.53 -14.46 11.06
C ALA A 176 -15.38 -13.20 10.79
N TRP A 177 -15.59 -12.31 11.78
CA TRP A 177 -16.33 -11.05 11.56
C TRP A 177 -15.61 -10.11 10.59
N ASN A 178 -14.28 -10.06 10.65
CA ASN A 178 -13.48 -9.26 9.71
C ASN A 178 -13.66 -9.79 8.29
N TYR A 179 -13.60 -11.11 8.10
CA TYR A 179 -13.80 -11.73 6.80
C TYR A 179 -15.23 -11.59 6.28
N GLY A 180 -16.22 -11.81 7.13
CA GLY A 180 -17.64 -11.67 6.79
C GLY A 180 -18.01 -10.25 6.37
N LEU A 181 -17.54 -9.23 7.11
CA LEU A 181 -17.75 -7.83 6.75
C LEU A 181 -16.97 -7.42 5.49
N ALA A 182 -15.75 -7.94 5.31
CA ALA A 182 -14.99 -7.73 4.08
C ALA A 182 -15.70 -8.35 2.86
N ALA A 183 -16.24 -9.55 2.99
CA ALA A 183 -17.03 -10.23 1.97
C ALA A 183 -18.31 -9.43 1.64
N ALA A 184 -19.11 -9.11 2.66
CA ALA A 184 -20.34 -8.34 2.50
C ALA A 184 -20.08 -6.98 1.83
N GLY A 185 -19.06 -6.25 2.30
CA GLY A 185 -18.62 -5.01 1.68
C GLY A 185 -18.27 -5.19 0.21
N THR A 186 -17.50 -6.23 -0.12
CA THR A 186 -17.07 -6.52 -1.50
C THR A 186 -18.26 -6.86 -2.41
N PHE A 187 -19.24 -7.65 -1.96
CA PHE A 187 -20.45 -7.91 -2.73
C PHE A 187 -21.30 -6.66 -2.92
N ILE A 188 -21.49 -5.84 -1.87
CA ILE A 188 -22.17 -4.54 -1.99
C ILE A 188 -21.48 -3.68 -3.05
N THR A 189 -20.13 -3.62 -3.05
CA THR A 189 -19.39 -2.85 -4.07
C THR A 189 -19.53 -3.43 -5.47
N THR A 190 -19.59 -4.75 -5.61
CA THR A 190 -19.78 -5.42 -6.90
C THR A 190 -21.14 -5.05 -7.47
N LEU A 191 -22.19 -5.06 -6.64
CA LEU A 191 -23.54 -4.65 -7.02
C LEU A 191 -23.61 -3.17 -7.43
N THR A 192 -22.91 -2.27 -6.74
CA THR A 192 -22.89 -0.85 -7.14
C THR A 192 -22.18 -0.63 -8.48
N LEU A 193 -21.13 -1.43 -8.77
CA LEU A 193 -20.35 -1.36 -10.01
C LEU A 193 -21.08 -1.98 -11.21
N LEU A 194 -22.12 -2.80 -11.03
CA LEU A 194 -22.96 -3.29 -12.14
C LEU A 194 -23.59 -2.15 -12.94
N ARG A 195 -23.79 -0.98 -12.31
CA ARG A 195 -24.37 0.22 -12.93
C ARG A 195 -23.38 1.00 -13.81
N LEU A 196 -22.12 0.57 -13.89
CA LEU A 196 -21.15 1.23 -14.76
C LEU A 196 -21.54 1.12 -16.24
N PRO A 197 -21.24 2.13 -17.06
CA PRO A 197 -21.38 2.03 -18.51
C PRO A 197 -20.39 0.99 -19.07
N LEU A 198 -20.60 0.60 -20.33
CA LEU A 198 -19.61 -0.19 -21.06
C LEU A 198 -18.33 0.63 -21.22
N LEU A 199 -17.18 0.01 -20.91
CA LEU A 199 -15.86 0.63 -20.95
C LEU A 199 -14.98 -0.17 -21.92
N PRO A 200 -15.09 0.12 -23.24
CA PRO A 200 -14.38 -0.64 -24.25
C PRO A 200 -12.85 -0.50 -24.10
N PRO A 201 -12.10 -1.50 -24.58
CA PRO A 201 -10.64 -1.45 -24.59
C PRO A 201 -10.12 -0.28 -25.45
N PRO A 202 -8.90 0.21 -25.19
CA PRO A 202 -8.31 1.30 -25.97
C PRO A 202 -8.01 0.84 -27.41
N PRO A 203 -8.11 1.74 -28.41
CA PRO A 203 -7.96 1.40 -29.83
C PRO A 203 -6.53 1.01 -30.25
N GLN A 204 -5.51 1.28 -29.42
CA GLN A 204 -4.13 0.89 -29.68
C GLN A 204 -3.60 -0.05 -28.60
N PRO A 205 -3.00 -1.19 -28.98
CA PRO A 205 -2.35 -2.08 -28.02
C PRO A 205 -1.12 -1.38 -27.42
N ARG A 206 -1.03 -1.37 -26.09
CA ARG A 206 0.16 -0.89 -25.39
C ARG A 206 1.29 -1.90 -25.47
N GLU A 207 2.50 -1.41 -25.24
CA GLU A 207 3.69 -2.25 -25.17
C GLU A 207 3.59 -3.26 -24.02
N HIS A 208 4.17 -4.46 -24.20
CA HIS A 208 4.07 -5.54 -23.22
C HIS A 208 4.60 -5.10 -21.84
N PRO A 209 3.86 -5.33 -20.72
CA PRO A 209 4.23 -4.83 -19.39
C PRO A 209 5.64 -5.22 -18.93
N LEU A 210 6.05 -6.47 -19.16
CA LEU A 210 7.40 -6.92 -18.81
C LEU A 210 8.50 -6.19 -19.60
N LYS A 211 8.25 -5.88 -20.87
CA LYS A 211 9.22 -5.13 -21.70
C LYS A 211 9.31 -3.68 -21.23
N SER A 212 8.17 -3.08 -20.89
CA SER A 212 8.09 -1.75 -20.28
C SER A 212 8.84 -1.68 -18.94
N LEU A 213 8.67 -2.70 -18.09
CA LEU A 213 9.35 -2.82 -16.80
C LEU A 213 10.87 -2.95 -16.99
N MET A 214 11.31 -3.83 -17.91
CA MET A 214 12.73 -4.00 -18.23
C MET A 214 13.36 -2.71 -18.77
N ALA A 215 12.63 -1.96 -19.60
CA ALA A 215 13.08 -0.66 -20.10
C ALA A 215 13.21 0.38 -18.97
N ALA A 216 12.26 0.40 -18.03
CA ALA A 216 12.32 1.27 -16.85
C ALA A 216 13.51 0.91 -15.95
N ILE A 217 13.76 -0.38 -15.70
CA ILE A 217 14.91 -0.85 -14.91
C ILE A 217 16.23 -0.45 -15.58
N ARG A 218 16.37 -0.68 -16.89
CA ARG A 218 17.56 -0.27 -17.65
C ARG A 218 17.80 1.23 -17.52
N PHE A 219 16.74 2.03 -17.60
CA PHE A 219 16.82 3.47 -17.44
C PHE A 219 17.25 3.90 -16.03
N LEU A 220 16.80 3.22 -14.96
CA LEU A 220 17.28 3.49 -13.60
C LEU A 220 18.79 3.29 -13.45
N PHE A 221 19.35 2.25 -14.08
CA PHE A 221 20.79 2.01 -14.07
C PHE A 221 21.58 3.02 -14.90
N SER A 222 20.97 3.60 -15.95
CA SER A 222 21.60 4.64 -16.78
C SER A 222 21.50 6.04 -16.18
N ASN A 223 20.57 6.28 -15.25
CA ASN A 223 20.38 7.58 -14.60
C ASN A 223 20.52 7.43 -13.07
N PRO A 224 21.72 7.65 -12.51
CA PRO A 224 22.02 7.42 -11.09
C PRO A 224 21.13 8.22 -10.13
N LEU A 225 20.66 9.41 -10.52
CA LEU A 225 19.73 10.21 -9.73
C LEU A 225 18.39 9.49 -9.56
N ILE A 226 17.78 9.04 -10.66
CA ILE A 226 16.47 8.37 -10.63
C ILE A 226 16.61 6.97 -10.03
N GLY A 227 17.72 6.28 -10.30
CA GLY A 227 18.06 5.00 -9.66
C GLY A 227 18.20 5.12 -8.14
N GLY A 228 18.87 6.16 -7.64
CA GLY A 228 18.98 6.44 -6.21
C GLY A 228 17.63 6.75 -5.55
N ILE A 229 16.77 7.51 -6.23
CA ILE A 229 15.40 7.78 -5.76
C ILE A 229 14.59 6.49 -5.69
N ALA A 230 14.64 5.65 -6.72
CA ALA A 230 13.95 4.36 -6.75
C ALA A 230 14.43 3.44 -5.62
N LEU A 231 15.74 3.35 -5.40
CA LEU A 231 16.35 2.57 -4.32
C LEU A 231 15.84 3.01 -2.94
N LEU A 232 15.80 4.32 -2.66
CA LEU A 232 15.29 4.84 -1.39
C LEU A 232 13.81 4.48 -1.19
N GLY A 233 12.98 4.62 -2.24
CA GLY A 233 11.59 4.18 -2.17
C GLY A 233 11.46 2.68 -1.93
N GLY A 234 12.31 1.86 -2.56
CA GLY A 234 12.34 0.41 -2.36
C GLY A 234 12.63 0.06 -0.90
N LEU A 235 13.67 0.66 -0.33
CA LEU A 235 14.03 0.46 1.08
C LEU A 235 12.92 0.93 2.04
N LEU A 236 12.27 2.06 1.77
CA LEU A 236 11.12 2.53 2.56
C LEU A 236 9.94 1.56 2.50
N THR A 237 9.64 1.01 1.32
CA THR A 237 8.56 0.02 1.17
C THR A 237 8.87 -1.26 1.93
N MET A 238 10.12 -1.74 1.86
CA MET A 238 10.59 -2.89 2.65
C MET A 238 10.50 -2.62 4.15
N ALA A 239 10.88 -1.42 4.61
CA ALA A 239 10.78 -1.05 6.03
C ALA A 239 9.33 -1.07 6.54
N SER A 240 8.37 -0.69 5.69
CA SER A 240 6.95 -0.68 6.04
C SER A 240 6.34 -2.08 6.26
N ALA A 241 7.04 -3.14 5.84
CA ALA A 241 6.65 -4.53 6.08
C ALA A 241 6.84 -4.98 7.54
N VAL A 242 7.39 -4.12 8.42
CA VAL A 242 7.49 -4.34 9.89
C VAL A 242 6.15 -4.77 10.52
N ARG A 243 5.03 -4.42 9.88
CA ARG A 243 3.67 -4.84 10.28
C ARG A 243 3.44 -6.35 10.33
N VAL A 244 4.29 -7.16 9.68
CA VAL A 244 4.29 -8.62 9.80
C VAL A 244 4.57 -9.08 11.24
N LEU A 245 5.33 -8.28 11.99
CA LEU A 245 5.74 -8.61 13.36
C LEU A 245 4.76 -8.09 14.43
N TYR A 246 3.78 -7.26 14.07
CA TYR A 246 2.84 -6.68 15.05
C TYR A 246 2.08 -7.73 15.86
N PRO A 247 1.53 -8.80 15.26
CA PRO A 247 0.81 -9.81 16.04
C PRO A 247 1.71 -10.55 17.05
N ALA A 248 3.00 -10.71 16.73
CA ALA A 248 3.95 -11.35 17.64
C ALA A 248 4.39 -10.41 18.77
N LEU A 249 4.66 -9.13 18.44
CA LEU A 249 4.96 -8.08 19.43
C LEU A 249 3.79 -7.80 20.37
N ALA A 250 2.56 -8.00 19.91
CA ALA A 250 1.36 -7.85 20.74
C ALA A 250 1.38 -8.78 21.97
N GLY A 251 1.95 -9.98 21.82
CA GLY A 251 2.12 -10.91 22.94
C GLY A 251 3.15 -10.43 23.97
N GLU A 252 4.28 -9.87 23.50
CA GLU A 252 5.33 -9.33 24.37
C GLU A 252 4.84 -8.09 25.14
N TRP A 253 4.10 -7.21 24.47
CA TRP A 253 3.54 -6.00 25.08
C TRP A 253 2.19 -6.21 25.79
N GLN A 254 1.72 -7.46 25.91
CA GLN A 254 0.45 -7.82 26.56
C GLN A 254 -0.75 -7.01 26.02
N MET A 255 -0.76 -6.81 24.70
CA MET A 255 -1.78 -6.01 24.02
C MET A 255 -3.06 -6.81 23.80
N SER A 256 -4.17 -6.11 23.94
CA SER A 256 -5.48 -6.55 23.45
C SER A 256 -5.58 -6.46 21.93
N ALA A 257 -6.52 -7.19 21.35
CA ALA A 257 -6.71 -7.21 19.90
C ALA A 257 -7.13 -5.84 19.30
N SER A 258 -7.79 -4.98 20.08
CA SER A 258 -8.14 -3.61 19.66
C SER A 258 -6.89 -2.73 19.52
N GLU A 259 -5.93 -2.89 20.43
CA GLU A 259 -4.66 -2.16 20.40
C GLU A 259 -3.76 -2.61 19.23
N ILE A 260 -3.85 -3.88 18.79
CA ILE A 260 -3.19 -4.34 17.55
C ILE A 260 -3.70 -3.53 16.35
N GLY A 261 -4.99 -3.25 16.28
CA GLY A 261 -5.57 -2.39 15.25
C GLY A 261 -4.96 -0.99 15.22
N VAL A 262 -4.58 -0.45 16.38
CA VAL A 262 -3.90 0.86 16.51
C VAL A 262 -2.49 0.80 15.91
N LEU A 263 -1.73 -0.29 16.09
CA LEU A 263 -0.40 -0.47 15.46
C LEU A 263 -0.49 -0.44 13.94
N TYR A 264 -1.47 -1.14 13.36
CA TYR A 264 -1.68 -1.13 11.90
C TYR A 264 -2.14 0.24 11.37
N ALA A 265 -2.85 1.03 12.17
CA ALA A 265 -3.28 2.37 11.81
C ALA A 265 -2.18 3.44 11.99
N ALA A 266 -1.14 3.16 12.77
CA ALA A 266 -0.10 4.14 13.14
C ALA A 266 0.68 4.69 11.94
N ILE A 267 1.20 3.83 11.06
CA ILE A 267 1.95 4.27 9.86
C ILE A 267 1.03 5.05 8.91
N PRO A 268 -0.19 4.56 8.56
CA PRO A 268 -1.16 5.35 7.80
C PRO A 268 -1.49 6.73 8.40
N LEU A 269 -1.64 6.80 9.72
CA LEU A 269 -1.94 8.04 10.44
C LEU A 269 -0.78 9.03 10.29
N GLY A 270 0.45 8.58 10.55
CA GLY A 270 1.66 9.36 10.30
C GLY A 270 1.75 9.86 8.86
N ALA A 271 1.49 8.98 7.90
CA ALA A 271 1.54 9.33 6.49
C ALA A 271 0.46 10.35 6.07
N ALA A 272 -0.71 10.32 6.71
CA ALA A 272 -1.76 11.33 6.53
C ALA A 272 -1.34 12.69 7.08
N LEU A 273 -0.76 12.73 8.30
CA LEU A 273 -0.17 13.94 8.87
C LEU A 273 0.95 14.49 7.98
N GLY A 274 1.76 13.59 7.42
CA GLY A 274 2.89 13.93 6.53
C GLY A 274 2.40 14.70 5.33
N ALA A 275 1.40 14.14 4.64
CA ALA A 275 0.77 14.77 3.48
C ALA A 275 0.18 16.16 3.77
N LEU A 276 -0.34 16.40 4.98
CA LEU A 276 -0.87 17.71 5.38
C LEU A 276 0.24 18.73 5.67
N THR A 277 1.35 18.30 6.27
CA THR A 277 2.46 19.18 6.66
C THR A 277 3.45 19.46 5.54
N SER A 278 3.47 18.65 4.49
CA SER A 278 4.52 18.66 3.46
C SER A 278 4.30 19.62 2.28
N GLY A 279 3.20 20.38 2.26
CA GLY A 279 2.81 21.20 1.10
C GLY A 279 3.89 22.17 0.61
N ASN A 280 4.69 22.73 1.53
CA ASN A 280 5.73 23.71 1.21
C ASN A 280 7.09 23.06 0.89
N LEU A 281 7.28 21.77 1.21
CA LEU A 281 8.57 21.08 1.04
C LEU A 281 8.87 20.78 -0.44
N ALA A 282 7.85 20.69 -1.28
CA ALA A 282 7.99 20.46 -2.72
C ALA A 282 8.68 21.62 -3.47
N GLN A 283 8.72 22.81 -2.86
CA GLN A 283 9.39 24.02 -3.40
C GLN A 283 10.73 24.28 -2.72
N SER A 284 11.28 23.31 -1.97
CA SER A 284 12.55 23.51 -1.30
C SER A 284 13.71 23.58 -2.30
N ALA A 285 14.70 24.43 -2.02
CA ALA A 285 15.90 24.55 -2.85
C ALA A 285 16.75 23.26 -2.92
N ARG A 286 16.59 22.31 -1.99
CA ARG A 286 17.36 21.04 -1.93
C ARG A 286 16.46 19.83 -1.63
N PRO A 287 15.57 19.44 -2.54
CA PRO A 287 14.60 18.38 -2.29
C PRO A 287 15.26 17.01 -2.08
N GLY A 288 16.35 16.71 -2.79
CA GLY A 288 17.06 15.42 -2.65
C GLY A 288 17.71 15.21 -1.27
N LEU A 289 18.27 16.26 -0.67
CA LEU A 289 18.82 16.20 0.68
C LEU A 289 17.73 15.98 1.73
N ILE A 290 16.60 16.67 1.62
CA ILE A 290 15.47 16.50 2.54
C ILE A 290 14.94 15.06 2.46
N MET A 291 14.82 14.51 1.24
CA MET A 291 14.39 13.14 1.02
C MET A 291 15.34 12.13 1.70
N LEU A 292 16.66 12.31 1.57
CA LEU A 292 17.66 11.47 2.22
C LEU A 292 17.58 11.54 3.75
N LEU A 293 17.50 12.74 4.31
CA LEU A 293 17.40 12.95 5.76
C LEU A 293 16.10 12.37 6.34
N ALA A 294 14.97 12.59 5.64
CA ALA A 294 13.68 12.02 6.04
C ALA A 294 13.71 10.49 6.00
N THR A 295 14.32 9.91 4.96
CA THR A 295 14.46 8.45 4.83
C THR A 295 15.34 7.88 5.95
N LEU A 296 16.49 8.49 6.24
CA LEU A 296 17.36 8.09 7.34
C LEU A 296 16.64 8.17 8.70
N ALA A 297 15.99 9.30 8.98
CA ALA A 297 15.24 9.48 10.22
C ALA A 297 14.08 8.47 10.35
N SER A 298 13.45 8.07 9.23
CA SER A 298 12.41 7.05 9.22
C SER A 298 12.95 5.67 9.62
N PHE A 299 14.13 5.28 9.13
CA PHE A 299 14.76 4.01 9.50
C PHE A 299 15.19 3.98 10.96
N ILE A 300 15.67 5.12 11.48
CA ILE A 300 15.96 5.28 12.91
C ILE A 300 14.68 5.09 13.75
N ALA A 301 13.57 5.70 13.33
CA ALA A 301 12.29 5.55 14.03
C ALA A 301 11.81 4.08 14.08
N ILE A 302 11.95 3.32 12.98
CA ILE A 302 11.66 1.88 12.97
C ILE A 302 12.65 1.09 13.84
N GLY A 303 13.94 1.44 13.85
CA GLY A 303 14.94 0.77 14.68
C GLY A 303 14.61 0.86 16.17
N PHE A 304 14.08 2.01 16.61
CA PHE A 304 13.66 2.23 18.00
C PHE A 304 12.27 1.70 18.34
N PHE A 305 11.37 1.56 17.36
CA PHE A 305 9.97 1.17 17.57
C PHE A 305 9.80 -0.04 18.50
N SER A 306 10.51 -1.13 18.21
CA SER A 306 10.35 -2.38 18.95
C SER A 306 11.18 -2.47 20.23
N LEU A 307 12.03 -1.47 20.49
CA LEU A 307 12.78 -1.35 21.75
C LEU A 307 12.04 -0.53 22.80
N MET A 308 10.90 0.05 22.45
CA MET A 308 10.13 0.87 23.37
C MET A 308 9.54 0.01 24.51
N PRO A 309 9.61 0.49 25.77
CA PRO A 309 9.13 -0.26 26.92
C PRO A 309 7.60 -0.34 27.01
N VAL A 310 6.90 0.57 26.30
CA VAL A 310 5.44 0.64 26.27
C VAL A 310 4.97 0.74 24.83
N TRP A 311 3.93 -0.03 24.48
CA TRP A 311 3.39 -0.08 23.12
C TRP A 311 2.98 1.29 22.57
N ALA A 312 2.51 2.20 23.42
CA ALA A 312 2.11 3.56 23.03
C ALA A 312 3.29 4.39 22.48
N LEU A 313 4.49 4.23 23.06
CA LEU A 313 5.71 4.84 22.53
C LEU A 313 6.12 4.18 21.21
N GLY A 314 5.91 2.87 21.08
CA GLY A 314 6.06 2.17 19.81
C GLY A 314 5.15 2.73 18.71
N VAL A 315 3.85 2.93 19.01
CA VAL A 315 2.90 3.59 18.11
C VAL A 315 3.40 4.96 17.69
N LEU A 316 3.94 5.76 18.62
CA LEU A 316 4.51 7.08 18.28
C LEU A 316 5.68 6.95 17.30
N CYS A 317 6.59 5.99 17.48
CA CYS A 317 7.67 5.73 16.53
C CYS A 317 7.13 5.36 15.12
N LEU A 318 6.07 4.54 15.04
CA LEU A 318 5.43 4.19 13.77
C LEU A 318 4.72 5.38 13.10
N VAL A 319 4.10 6.26 13.88
CA VAL A 319 3.52 7.52 13.38
C VAL A 319 4.63 8.42 12.83
N ILE A 320 5.75 8.57 13.53
CA ILE A 320 6.91 9.33 13.06
C ILE A 320 7.48 8.72 11.78
N PHE A 321 7.61 7.38 11.71
CA PHE A 321 8.02 6.69 10.50
C PHE A 321 7.08 6.99 9.32
N GLY A 322 5.77 6.87 9.52
CA GLY A 322 4.76 7.17 8.50
C GLY A 322 4.84 8.62 8.02
N TRP A 323 5.03 9.56 8.95
CA TRP A 323 5.17 10.99 8.68
C TRP A 323 6.38 11.29 7.79
N LEU A 324 7.56 10.80 8.18
CA LEU A 324 8.80 10.98 7.43
C LEU A 324 8.79 10.26 6.08
N SER A 325 8.21 9.06 6.03
CA SER A 325 8.05 8.28 4.81
C SER A 325 7.14 8.99 3.80
N ALA A 326 6.07 9.66 4.25
CA ALA A 326 5.21 10.46 3.38
C ALA A 326 5.92 11.69 2.81
N ILE A 327 6.74 12.38 3.60
CA ILE A 327 7.59 13.48 3.11
C ILE A 327 8.54 12.97 2.03
N SER A 328 9.24 11.86 2.30
CA SER A 328 10.16 11.23 1.34
C SER A 328 9.44 10.82 0.05
N SER A 329 8.28 10.18 0.18
CA SER A 329 7.46 9.73 -0.97
C SER A 329 6.97 10.89 -1.85
N LEU A 330 6.64 12.04 -1.27
CA LEU A 330 6.23 13.23 -2.03
C LEU A 330 7.39 13.85 -2.81
N LEU A 331 8.57 13.92 -2.20
CA LEU A 331 9.78 14.39 -2.88
C LEU A 331 10.20 13.41 -3.98
N GLN A 332 10.13 12.10 -3.70
CA GLN A 332 10.32 11.05 -4.70
C GLN A 332 9.35 11.22 -5.88
N TYR A 333 8.05 11.40 -5.62
CA TYR A 333 7.06 11.62 -6.68
C TYR A 333 7.44 12.83 -7.53
N THR A 334 7.74 13.96 -6.90
CA THR A 334 8.04 15.21 -7.59
C THR A 334 9.32 15.11 -8.43
N LEU A 335 10.38 14.51 -7.87
CA LEU A 335 11.65 14.34 -8.57
C LEU A 335 11.52 13.38 -9.75
N ILE A 336 10.81 12.26 -9.59
CA ILE A 336 10.56 11.33 -10.71
C ILE A 336 9.80 12.05 -11.82
N GLN A 337 8.72 12.75 -11.50
CA GLN A 337 7.88 13.40 -12.52
C GLN A 337 8.59 14.55 -13.23
N THR A 338 9.51 15.26 -12.56
CA THR A 338 10.24 16.40 -13.15
C THR A 338 11.53 16.01 -13.86
N GLN A 339 12.20 14.94 -13.43
CA GLN A 339 13.50 14.53 -13.99
C GLN A 339 13.38 13.44 -15.06
N THR A 340 12.21 12.80 -15.17
CA THR A 340 11.99 11.73 -16.16
C THR A 340 11.45 12.30 -17.47
N PRO A 341 12.03 11.93 -18.63
CA PRO A 341 11.49 12.31 -19.93
C PRO A 341 10.05 11.81 -20.14
N GLU A 342 9.20 12.59 -20.82
CA GLU A 342 7.76 12.29 -20.99
C GLU A 342 7.48 10.88 -21.51
N GLY A 343 8.26 10.40 -22.49
CA GLY A 343 8.12 9.05 -23.06
C GLY A 343 8.44 7.89 -22.12
N MET A 344 9.09 8.16 -20.97
CA MET A 344 9.45 7.16 -19.96
C MET A 344 8.60 7.23 -18.69
N LEU A 345 7.85 8.32 -18.47
CA LEU A 345 7.05 8.54 -17.25
C LEU A 345 6.08 7.38 -16.97
N GLY A 346 5.36 6.90 -17.98
CA GLY A 346 4.44 5.77 -17.82
C GLY A 346 5.14 4.48 -17.40
N ARG A 347 6.35 4.23 -17.93
CA ARG A 347 7.15 3.04 -17.62
C ARG A 347 7.70 3.10 -16.19
N ILE A 348 8.17 4.28 -15.75
CA ILE A 348 8.68 4.47 -14.39
C ILE A 348 7.56 4.41 -13.35
N ASN A 349 6.39 4.99 -13.63
CA ASN A 349 5.23 4.87 -12.73
C ASN A 349 4.75 3.41 -12.61
N GLY A 350 4.82 2.63 -13.70
CA GLY A 350 4.59 1.19 -13.67
C GLY A 350 5.61 0.44 -12.80
N LEU A 351 6.90 0.75 -12.96
CA LEU A 351 7.97 0.20 -12.12
C LEU A 351 7.79 0.56 -10.64
N TRP A 352 7.35 1.78 -10.33
CA TRP A 352 7.09 2.18 -8.95
C TRP A 352 5.91 1.41 -8.34
N THR A 353 4.84 1.19 -9.10
CA THR A 353 3.72 0.36 -8.63
C THR A 353 4.18 -1.07 -8.34
N ALA A 354 4.99 -1.64 -9.24
CA ALA A 354 5.63 -2.93 -9.02
C ALA A 354 6.54 -2.93 -7.77
N GLN A 355 7.39 -1.90 -7.63
CA GLN A 355 8.28 -1.74 -6.48
C GLN A 355 7.53 -1.69 -5.15
N ASN A 356 6.39 -1.01 -5.07
CA ASN A 356 5.61 -0.96 -3.83
C ASN A 356 5.08 -2.34 -3.43
N VAL A 357 4.64 -3.15 -4.40
CA VAL A 357 4.14 -4.51 -4.13
C VAL A 357 5.29 -5.46 -3.80
N THR A 358 6.33 -5.47 -4.63
CA THR A 358 7.46 -6.39 -4.45
C THR A 358 8.31 -6.00 -3.24
N GLY A 359 8.50 -4.71 -2.97
CA GLY A 359 9.25 -4.23 -1.81
C GLY A 359 8.57 -4.61 -0.50
N ASP A 360 7.25 -4.50 -0.42
CA ASP A 360 6.48 -4.97 0.73
C ASP A 360 6.59 -6.50 0.91
N ALA A 361 6.51 -7.27 -0.18
CA ALA A 361 6.67 -8.73 -0.16
C ALA A 361 8.08 -9.17 0.26
N ILE A 362 9.13 -8.55 -0.29
CA ILE A 362 10.52 -8.86 0.07
C ILE A 362 10.78 -8.47 1.52
N GLY A 363 10.30 -7.30 1.96
CA GLY A 363 10.40 -6.87 3.36
C GLY A 363 9.74 -7.87 4.30
N ALA A 364 8.54 -8.35 3.96
CA ALA A 364 7.81 -9.36 4.72
C ALA A 364 8.56 -10.69 4.82
N ALA A 365 9.17 -11.16 3.72
CA ALA A 365 9.98 -12.37 3.70
C ALA A 365 11.21 -12.25 4.61
N ILE A 366 11.94 -11.14 4.53
CA ILE A 366 13.12 -10.88 5.35
C ILE A 366 12.74 -10.80 6.83
N LEU A 367 11.75 -9.98 7.18
CA LEU A 367 11.33 -9.78 8.56
C LEU A 367 10.71 -11.03 9.18
N GLY A 368 9.89 -11.75 8.42
CA GLY A 368 9.36 -13.04 8.85
C GLY A 368 10.47 -14.07 9.06
N GLY A 369 11.48 -14.09 8.18
CA GLY A 369 12.64 -14.98 8.29
C GLY A 369 13.50 -14.68 9.51
N LEU A 370 13.78 -13.39 9.77
CA LEU A 370 14.46 -12.95 10.99
C LEU A 370 13.65 -13.30 12.24
N GLY A 371 12.33 -13.16 12.20
CA GLY A 371 11.44 -13.57 13.29
C GLY A 371 11.43 -15.07 13.60
N ALA A 372 11.99 -15.93 12.74
CA ALA A 372 12.18 -17.35 13.02
C ALA A 372 13.43 -17.64 13.87
N ILE A 373 14.42 -16.75 13.81
CA ILE A 373 15.74 -16.95 14.43
C ILE A 373 16.02 -15.98 15.58
N MET A 374 15.30 -14.86 15.64
CA MET A 374 15.42 -13.80 16.62
C MET A 374 14.06 -13.51 17.25
N THR A 375 14.04 -12.84 18.40
CA THR A 375 12.78 -12.34 18.95
C THR A 375 12.12 -11.33 17.99
N PRO A 376 10.78 -11.19 18.00
CA PRO A 376 10.08 -10.16 17.23
C PRO A 376 10.68 -8.76 17.45
N ALA A 377 10.99 -8.40 18.69
CA ALA A 377 11.60 -7.11 19.01
C ALA A 377 13.01 -6.95 18.42
N ALA A 378 13.86 -7.98 18.51
CA ALA A 378 15.20 -7.95 17.94
C ALA A 378 15.18 -7.97 16.41
N SER A 379 14.23 -8.66 15.79
CA SER A 379 14.04 -8.69 14.33
C SER A 379 13.64 -7.33 13.77
N ALA A 380 12.64 -6.69 14.38
CA ALA A 380 12.20 -5.35 13.99
C ALA A 380 13.31 -4.31 14.18
N SER A 381 13.95 -4.27 15.34
CA SER A 381 15.00 -3.29 15.65
C SER A 381 16.25 -3.46 14.77
N SER A 382 16.76 -4.69 14.64
CA SER A 382 17.93 -4.97 13.81
C SER A 382 17.70 -4.59 12.35
N SER A 383 16.53 -4.91 11.78
CA SER A 383 16.17 -4.49 10.42
C SER A 383 16.16 -2.95 10.26
N GLY A 384 15.60 -2.23 11.24
CA GLY A 384 15.56 -0.77 11.24
C GLY A 384 16.93 -0.14 11.33
N PHE A 385 17.82 -0.67 12.20
CA PHE A 385 19.20 -0.18 12.31
C PHE A 385 20.05 -0.53 11.09
N VAL A 386 19.89 -1.73 10.50
CA VAL A 386 20.56 -2.08 9.25
C VAL A 386 20.14 -1.12 8.14
N LEU A 387 18.84 -0.84 8.01
CA LEU A 387 18.35 0.16 7.06
C LEU A 387 18.87 1.56 7.38
N ALA A 388 19.01 1.94 8.64
CA ALA A 388 19.59 3.22 9.03
C ALA A 388 21.07 3.33 8.63
N ILE A 389 21.86 2.26 8.83
CA ILE A 389 23.26 2.20 8.37
C ILE A 389 23.32 2.34 6.85
N VAL A 390 22.47 1.60 6.12
CA VAL A 390 22.35 1.74 4.66
C VAL A 390 21.96 3.17 4.28
N GLY A 391 21.03 3.79 5.02
CA GLY A 391 20.64 5.19 4.83
C GLY A 391 21.80 6.18 5.01
N VAL A 392 22.67 5.98 6.01
CA VAL A 392 23.88 6.78 6.21
C VAL A 392 24.86 6.60 5.04
N ILE A 393 25.07 5.36 4.59
CA ILE A 393 25.90 5.06 3.43
C ILE A 393 25.34 5.75 2.19
N LEU A 394 24.03 5.68 1.94
CA LEU A 394 23.38 6.34 0.81
C LEU A 394 23.47 7.87 0.90
N LEU A 395 23.39 8.45 2.10
CA LEU A 395 23.61 9.88 2.31
C LEU A 395 25.05 10.31 1.94
N ALA A 396 26.04 9.42 2.10
CA ALA A 396 27.42 9.65 1.71
C ALA A 396 27.65 9.44 0.20
N VAL A 397 27.10 8.36 -0.37
CA VAL A 397 27.34 7.90 -1.75
C VAL A 397 26.49 8.65 -2.79
N LEU A 398 25.24 8.98 -2.49
CA LEU A 398 24.32 9.67 -3.42
C LEU A 398 24.58 11.17 -3.47
N VAL A 399 25.82 11.55 -3.82
CA VAL A 399 26.28 12.95 -3.87
C VAL A 399 25.47 13.78 -4.86
N GLU A 400 25.08 13.20 -6.00
CA GLU A 400 24.25 13.86 -7.02
C GLU A 400 22.89 14.26 -6.45
N LEU A 401 22.22 13.33 -5.76
CA LEU A 401 20.93 13.59 -5.12
C LEU A 401 21.06 14.60 -3.98
N ARG A 402 22.13 14.49 -3.19
CA ARG A 402 22.42 15.40 -2.07
C ARG A 402 22.67 16.84 -2.54
N ARG A 403 23.36 17.01 -3.68
CA ARG A 403 23.69 18.32 -4.25
C ARG A 403 22.63 18.83 -5.21
N PHE A 404 21.62 18.04 -5.53
CA PHE A 404 20.55 18.42 -6.42
C PHE A 404 19.83 19.67 -5.90
N ARG A 405 19.79 20.71 -6.72
CA ARG A 405 19.05 21.94 -6.47
C ARG A 405 17.96 22.09 -7.52
N GLN A 406 16.75 22.36 -7.07
CA GLN A 406 15.70 22.83 -7.96
C GLN A 406 16.03 24.28 -8.35
N ASN A 407 16.07 24.55 -9.65
CA ASN A 407 16.05 25.91 -10.14
C ASN A 407 14.62 26.43 -9.92
N LEU A 408 14.44 27.22 -8.86
CA LEU A 408 13.18 27.86 -8.50
C LEU A 408 12.90 29.08 -9.37
#